data_AF-A0A8B8VR41-F1
#
_entry.id   AF-A0A8B8VR41-F1
#
_cell.length_a   1.000
_cell.length_b   1.000
_cell.length_c   1.000
_cell.angle_alpha   90.00
_cell.angle_beta   90.00
_cell.angle_gamma   90.00
#
_symmetry.space_group_name_H-M   'P 1'
#
loop_
_entity.id
_entity.type
_entity.pdbx_description
1 polymer ?
#
loop_
_entity_poly.entity_id
_entity_poly.type
_entity_poly.pdbx_seq_one_letter_code
_entity_poly.pdbx_strand_id
1 'polypeptide(L)'
;MYTRTGVQGSGVGAPAASRPARDPPAWRGELGPPQGPRRGLEEAPESPSRESREHAGRRFTGAYTLIVPNEKRRNEMQQMAAKELKDLERWKEQQRTKPINLAPMQLGGNQSEVEVRQRQQLQLIQSKYQKKLKREEYIRIKREAEEAEIQKMKAVQREKARRQAYVDSIREGSKKLQKMKDEHCQKSELLEFKREQQEEERARIHQAEHRRVNNAFLDRLQGESQPGGLQHFGGNWNMNSGNSWDI
;
A
#
# COMPACT_ATOMS: atom_id res chain seq x y z
N MET A 1 -43.16 -22.57 44.76
CA MET A 1 -42.89 -23.97 44.37
C MET A 1 -42.42 -23.97 42.92
N TYR A 2 -41.12 -24.14 42.72
CA TYR A 2 -40.52 -24.32 41.40
C TYR A 2 -40.81 -25.73 40.87
N THR A 3 -41.05 -25.86 39.55
CA THR A 3 -40.37 -26.76 38.60
C THR A 3 -41.26 -27.08 37.39
N ARG A 4 -40.77 -26.79 36.17
CA ARG A 4 -40.80 -27.67 34.97
C ARG A 4 -39.99 -27.00 33.83
N THR A 5 -38.70 -27.28 33.69
CA THR A 5 -38.12 -28.22 32.70
C THR A 5 -38.74 -28.12 31.30
N GLY A 6 -38.10 -27.35 30.41
CA GLY A 6 -38.35 -27.33 28.97
C GLY A 6 -37.14 -27.90 28.23
N VAL A 7 -37.37 -29.02 27.56
CA VAL A 7 -36.43 -29.87 26.82
C VAL A 7 -35.87 -29.14 25.59
N GLN A 8 -34.56 -29.28 25.41
CA GLN A 8 -33.81 -28.89 24.21
C GLN A 8 -33.90 -30.05 23.21
N GLY A 9 -34.49 -29.79 22.04
CA GLY A 9 -34.55 -30.74 20.93
C GLY A 9 -33.94 -30.11 19.68
N SER A 10 -32.73 -30.55 19.37
CA SER A 10 -32.00 -30.27 18.13
C SER A 10 -32.60 -31.07 16.98
N GLY A 11 -33.11 -30.37 15.97
CA GLY A 11 -33.56 -30.94 14.70
C GLY A 11 -32.80 -30.30 13.53
N VAL A 12 -31.80 -31.02 13.05
CA VAL A 12 -31.07 -30.82 11.78
C VAL A 12 -32.10 -30.86 10.64
N GLY A 13 -32.26 -29.83 9.82
CA GLY A 13 -31.49 -29.66 8.58
C GLY A 13 -32.20 -30.33 7.38
N ALA A 14 -32.96 -29.55 6.62
CA ALA A 14 -33.33 -29.83 5.22
C ALA A 14 -33.46 -28.51 4.45
N PRO A 15 -32.98 -28.42 3.19
CA PRO A 15 -32.78 -27.17 2.49
C PRO A 15 -34.07 -26.64 1.87
N ALA A 16 -34.37 -25.36 2.10
CA ALA A 16 -35.46 -24.67 1.42
C ALA A 16 -35.06 -24.45 -0.05
N ALA A 17 -35.93 -24.91 -0.95
CA ALA A 17 -35.81 -24.78 -2.39
C ALA A 17 -35.50 -23.35 -2.84
N SER A 18 -34.53 -23.24 -3.74
CA SER A 18 -34.16 -22.03 -4.48
C SER A 18 -35.38 -21.40 -5.15
N ARG A 19 -35.85 -20.27 -4.61
CA ARG A 19 -36.75 -19.37 -5.33
C ARG A 19 -35.91 -18.53 -6.30
N PRO A 20 -36.22 -18.47 -7.60
CA PRO A 20 -35.56 -17.52 -8.49
C PRO A 20 -35.94 -16.10 -8.05
N ALA A 21 -34.92 -15.27 -7.87
CA ALA A 21 -35.06 -13.84 -7.66
C ALA A 21 -35.81 -13.25 -8.87
N ARG A 22 -36.99 -12.69 -8.60
CA ARG A 22 -37.75 -11.92 -9.58
C ARG A 22 -37.12 -10.53 -9.64
N ASP A 23 -36.26 -10.32 -10.63
CA ASP A 23 -35.71 -9.00 -10.93
C ASP A 23 -36.85 -8.01 -11.23
N PRO A 24 -36.83 -6.79 -10.69
CA PRO A 24 -37.76 -5.74 -11.10
C PRO A 24 -37.38 -5.23 -12.50
N PRO A 25 -38.36 -4.99 -13.40
CA PRO A 25 -38.07 -4.48 -14.72
C PRO A 25 -37.49 -3.06 -14.63
N ALA A 26 -36.29 -2.91 -15.17
CA ALA A 26 -35.65 -1.64 -15.44
C ALA A 26 -36.57 -0.79 -16.31
N TRP A 27 -37.08 0.31 -15.77
CA TRP A 27 -37.71 1.37 -16.54
C TRP A 27 -36.66 2.05 -17.43
N ARG A 28 -36.38 1.44 -18.58
CA ARG A 28 -35.77 2.10 -19.74
C ARG A 28 -36.87 2.90 -20.42
N GLY A 29 -37.17 4.07 -19.87
CA GLY A 29 -37.92 5.13 -20.54
C GLY A 29 -36.93 6.18 -21.01
N GLU A 30 -36.53 6.12 -22.28
CA GLU A 30 -35.91 7.26 -22.94
C GLU A 30 -36.92 8.41 -22.95
N LEU A 31 -36.63 9.45 -22.16
CA LEU A 31 -37.30 10.74 -22.29
C LEU A 31 -36.52 11.55 -23.32
N GLY A 32 -36.95 11.45 -24.58
CA GLY A 32 -36.57 12.39 -25.63
C GLY A 32 -37.07 13.82 -25.30
N PRO A 33 -36.45 14.87 -25.88
CA PRO A 33 -36.81 16.25 -25.56
C PRO A 33 -38.27 16.56 -25.95
N PRO A 34 -39.04 17.29 -25.11
CA PRO A 34 -40.43 17.60 -25.40
C PRO A 34 -40.54 18.56 -26.60
N GLN A 35 -41.12 18.06 -27.69
CA GLN A 35 -41.56 18.85 -28.83
C GLN A 35 -42.84 19.62 -28.44
N GLY A 36 -42.75 20.95 -28.37
CA GLY A 36 -43.89 21.83 -28.17
C GLY A 36 -44.75 22.00 -29.45
N PRO A 37 -46.01 22.45 -29.34
CA PRO A 37 -46.95 22.47 -30.45
C PRO A 37 -46.57 23.52 -31.51
N ARG A 38 -46.38 23.07 -32.75
CA ARG A 38 -46.37 23.91 -33.95
C ARG A 38 -47.78 24.49 -34.16
N ARG A 39 -47.91 25.82 -34.17
CA ARG A 39 -49.03 26.51 -34.82
C ARG A 39 -48.58 27.86 -35.38
N GLY A 40 -48.73 28.01 -36.71
CA GLY A 40 -48.96 29.27 -37.44
C GLY A 40 -47.75 30.11 -37.85
N LEU A 41 -47.46 30.13 -39.15
CA LEU A 41 -46.86 31.30 -39.82
C LEU A 41 -47.93 32.40 -39.89
N GLU A 42 -47.64 33.60 -39.40
CA GLU A 42 -48.12 34.87 -39.96
C GLU A 42 -47.20 36.02 -39.48
N GLU A 43 -46.82 36.90 -40.41
CA GLU A 43 -45.90 38.06 -40.35
C GLU A 43 -46.42 39.15 -39.38
N ALA A 44 -45.73 40.13 -38.77
CA ALA A 44 -44.53 40.98 -39.00
C ALA A 44 -44.26 41.79 -37.69
N PRO A 45 -43.36 42.81 -37.59
CA PRO A 45 -42.09 43.11 -38.28
C PRO A 45 -40.86 43.19 -37.32
N GLU A 46 -39.67 43.05 -37.90
CA GLU A 46 -38.35 43.57 -37.48
C GLU A 46 -37.99 43.71 -35.98
N SER A 47 -37.20 42.76 -35.48
CA SER A 47 -36.35 42.98 -34.31
C SER A 47 -35.08 43.71 -34.73
N PRO A 48 -34.75 44.91 -34.19
CA PRO A 48 -33.46 45.52 -34.45
C PRO A 48 -32.37 44.74 -33.71
N SER A 49 -31.46 44.20 -34.51
CA SER A 49 -30.04 44.08 -34.17
C SER A 49 -29.71 43.34 -32.88
N ARG A 50 -29.64 42.02 -33.04
CA ARG A 50 -28.52 41.24 -32.50
C ARG A 50 -27.22 41.96 -32.91
N GLU A 51 -26.35 42.23 -31.95
CA GLU A 51 -25.11 43.04 -32.04
C GLU A 51 -25.31 44.55 -31.86
N SER A 52 -24.89 45.04 -30.68
CA SER A 52 -24.11 46.27 -30.48
C SER A 52 -24.49 46.97 -29.19
N ARG A 53 -24.03 46.46 -28.03
CA ARG A 53 -23.85 47.32 -26.85
C ARG A 53 -22.99 46.76 -25.72
N GLU A 54 -21.93 45.99 -25.98
CA GLU A 54 -21.01 45.56 -24.90
C GLU A 54 -19.53 45.60 -25.29
N HIS A 55 -19.06 46.70 -25.90
CA HIS A 55 -17.62 46.93 -26.10
C HIS A 55 -17.06 48.16 -25.37
N ALA A 56 -17.88 48.86 -24.59
CA ALA A 56 -17.43 50.00 -23.78
C ALA A 56 -16.93 49.54 -22.40
N GLY A 57 -15.72 48.99 -22.32
CA GLY A 57 -15.02 48.80 -21.03
C GLY A 57 -14.21 47.51 -20.87
N ARG A 58 -14.17 46.63 -21.87
CA ARG A 58 -13.45 45.36 -21.80
C ARG A 58 -11.98 45.56 -22.16
N ARG A 59 -11.09 45.65 -21.16
CA ARG A 59 -9.63 45.75 -21.39
C ARG A 59 -9.03 44.34 -21.39
N PHE A 60 -8.36 43.98 -22.49
CA PHE A 60 -7.68 42.69 -22.64
C PHE A 60 -6.19 42.87 -22.31
N THR A 61 -5.68 42.11 -21.34
CA THR A 61 -4.26 42.08 -20.97
C THR A 61 -3.72 40.68 -21.21
N GLY A 62 -3.27 40.42 -22.45
CA GLY A 62 -2.62 39.17 -22.86
C GLY A 62 -3.49 37.93 -22.68
N ALA A 63 -3.40 37.29 -21.51
CA ALA A 63 -4.03 36.01 -21.20
C ALA A 63 -5.38 36.12 -20.47
N TYR A 64 -5.75 37.28 -19.91
CA TYR A 64 -7.02 37.47 -19.21
C TYR A 64 -7.72 38.76 -19.62
N THR A 65 -9.04 38.77 -19.44
CA THR A 65 -9.86 39.97 -19.65
C THR A 65 -10.21 40.60 -18.32
N LEU A 66 -9.92 41.89 -18.17
CA LEU A 66 -10.42 42.71 -17.06
C LEU A 66 -11.77 43.31 -17.46
N ILE A 67 -12.84 42.83 -16.83
CA ILE A 67 -14.18 43.39 -16.94
C ILE A 67 -14.37 44.42 -15.82
N VAL A 68 -14.51 45.69 -16.19
CA VAL A 68 -14.72 46.77 -15.21
C VAL A 68 -16.10 46.62 -14.55
N PRO A 69 -16.21 46.70 -13.21
CA PRO A 69 -17.50 46.64 -12.53
C PRO A 69 -18.42 47.76 -12.99
N ASN A 70 -19.54 47.40 -13.61
CA ASN A 70 -20.58 48.36 -13.96
C ASN A 70 -21.39 48.71 -12.70
N GLU A 71 -21.13 49.88 -12.13
CA GLU A 71 -21.77 50.35 -10.90
C GLU A 71 -23.27 50.50 -11.03
N LYS A 72 -23.78 50.94 -12.19
CA LYS A 72 -25.23 51.09 -12.42
C LYS A 72 -25.93 49.73 -12.38
N ARG A 73 -25.41 48.75 -13.13
CA ARG A 73 -25.94 47.37 -13.14
C ARG A 73 -25.85 46.72 -11.76
N ARG A 74 -24.77 46.99 -11.01
CA ARG A 74 -24.61 46.50 -9.63
C ARG A 74 -25.64 47.11 -8.70
N ASN A 75 -25.85 48.42 -8.77
CA ASN A 75 -26.83 49.12 -7.93
C ASN A 75 -28.25 48.68 -8.26
N GLU A 76 -28.59 48.50 -9.54
CA GLU A 76 -29.87 47.93 -9.98
C GLU A 76 -30.09 46.52 -9.42
N MET A 77 -29.07 45.66 -9.47
CA MET A 77 -29.12 44.32 -8.90
C MET A 77 -29.31 44.34 -7.37
N GLN A 78 -28.66 45.26 -6.67
CA GLN A 78 -28.83 45.42 -5.22
C GLN A 78 -30.23 45.96 -4.86
N GLN A 79 -30.75 46.91 -5.63
CA GLN A 79 -32.11 47.43 -5.43
C GLN A 79 -33.16 46.37 -5.72
N MET A 80 -32.98 45.58 -6.77
CA MET A 80 -33.84 44.44 -7.09
C MET A 80 -33.82 43.41 -5.97
N ALA A 81 -32.63 43.00 -5.51
CA ALA A 81 -32.49 42.07 -4.39
C ALA A 81 -33.14 42.60 -3.09
N ALA A 82 -32.98 43.89 -2.80
CA ALA A 82 -33.60 44.50 -1.62
C ALA A 82 -35.13 44.57 -1.74
N LYS A 83 -35.65 44.82 -2.94
CA LYS A 83 -37.08 44.81 -3.22
C LYS A 83 -37.66 43.40 -3.09
N GLU A 84 -37.01 42.40 -3.69
CA GLU A 84 -37.42 41.00 -3.60
C GLU A 84 -37.41 40.49 -2.16
N LEU A 85 -36.42 40.88 -1.34
CA LEU A 85 -36.37 40.53 0.08
C LEU A 85 -37.58 41.10 0.85
N LYS A 86 -37.92 42.38 0.59
CA LYS A 86 -39.09 43.03 1.18
C LYS A 86 -40.39 42.41 0.69
N ASP A 87 -40.49 42.06 -0.58
CA ASP A 87 -41.66 41.40 -1.17
C ASP A 87 -41.83 39.99 -0.59
N LEU A 88 -40.75 39.27 -0.33
CA LEU A 88 -40.77 37.96 0.35
C LEU A 88 -41.18 38.07 1.82
N GLU A 89 -40.72 39.12 2.52
CA GLU A 89 -41.15 39.39 3.89
C GLU A 89 -42.64 39.74 3.94
N ARG A 90 -43.12 40.62 3.04
CA ARG A 90 -44.55 40.93 2.88
C ARG A 90 -45.36 39.70 2.51
N TRP A 91 -44.84 38.83 1.64
CA TRP A 91 -45.50 37.57 1.30
C TRP A 91 -45.55 36.66 2.53
N LYS A 92 -44.47 36.53 3.30
CA LYS A 92 -44.48 35.78 4.58
C LYS A 92 -45.44 36.37 5.60
N GLU A 93 -45.59 37.68 5.66
CA GLU A 93 -46.56 38.36 6.54
C GLU A 93 -48.01 38.18 6.08
N GLN A 94 -48.25 38.21 4.77
CA GLN A 94 -49.56 37.93 4.19
C GLN A 94 -49.93 36.44 4.35
N GLN A 95 -48.96 35.55 4.20
CA GLN A 95 -49.11 34.11 4.43
C GLN A 95 -49.01 33.72 5.91
N ARG A 96 -48.61 34.65 6.78
CA ARG A 96 -48.65 34.45 8.22
C ARG A 96 -50.11 34.39 8.62
N THR A 97 -50.58 33.18 8.86
CA THR A 97 -51.86 32.96 9.52
C THR A 97 -51.84 33.73 10.83
N LYS A 98 -52.81 34.62 11.04
CA LYS A 98 -52.97 35.35 12.31
C LYS A 98 -52.87 34.34 13.46
N PRO A 99 -52.11 34.62 14.53
CA PRO A 99 -52.06 33.74 15.69
C PRO A 99 -53.49 33.48 16.13
N ILE A 100 -53.94 32.23 15.98
CA ILE A 100 -55.29 31.85 16.34
C ILE A 100 -55.35 31.89 17.86
N ASN A 101 -55.87 32.98 18.41
CA ASN A 101 -56.15 33.14 19.84
C ASN A 101 -57.44 32.38 20.17
N LEU A 102 -57.41 31.06 20.04
CA LEU A 102 -58.45 30.22 20.61
C LEU A 102 -58.23 30.17 22.11
N ALA A 103 -59.28 30.40 22.90
CA ALA A 103 -59.26 30.07 24.32
C ALA A 103 -58.82 28.60 24.42
N PRO A 104 -57.76 28.28 25.20
CA PRO A 104 -57.18 26.95 25.19
C PRO A 104 -58.26 25.92 25.48
N MET A 105 -58.50 25.03 24.52
CA MET A 105 -59.51 23.99 24.68
C MET A 105 -59.01 23.04 25.76
N GLN A 106 -59.70 22.99 26.89
CA GLN A 106 -59.31 22.16 28.02
C GLN A 106 -59.61 20.70 27.67
N LEU A 107 -58.57 19.88 27.63
CA LEU A 107 -58.68 18.46 27.31
C LEU A 107 -58.80 17.67 28.62
N GLY A 108 -59.87 17.93 29.38
CA GLY A 108 -60.17 17.28 30.67
C GLY A 108 -59.18 17.60 31.80
N GLY A 109 -59.69 18.01 32.96
CA GLY A 109 -58.85 18.45 34.09
C GLY A 109 -58.13 19.78 33.80
N ASN A 110 -57.02 20.05 34.51
CA ASN A 110 -56.31 21.34 34.47
C ASN A 110 -55.34 21.50 33.28
N GLN A 111 -55.37 20.62 32.27
CA GLN A 111 -54.44 20.65 31.14
C GLN A 111 -55.11 21.19 29.87
N SER A 112 -54.41 22.09 29.19
CA SER A 112 -54.78 22.60 27.86
C SER A 112 -54.35 21.62 26.77
N GLU A 113 -55.15 21.47 25.70
CA GLU A 113 -54.82 20.64 24.54
C GLU A 113 -53.43 20.99 23.95
N VAL A 114 -53.11 22.29 23.92
CA VAL A 114 -51.85 22.80 23.36
C VAL A 114 -50.64 22.29 24.16
N GLU A 115 -50.76 22.25 25.49
CA GLU A 115 -49.72 21.74 26.37
C GLU A 115 -49.53 20.23 26.18
N VAL A 116 -50.63 19.48 26.05
CA VAL A 116 -50.57 18.04 25.80
C VAL A 116 -49.86 17.74 24.47
N ARG A 117 -50.20 18.48 23.40
CA ARG A 117 -49.50 18.33 22.11
C ARG A 117 -48.03 18.73 22.19
N GLN A 118 -47.71 19.82 22.88
CA GLN A 118 -46.33 20.24 23.08
C GLN A 118 -45.53 19.17 23.82
N ARG A 119 -46.08 18.60 24.90
CA ARG A 119 -45.45 17.50 25.65
C ARG A 119 -45.24 16.26 24.79
N GLN A 120 -46.24 15.85 24.01
CA GLN A 120 -46.09 14.74 23.07
C GLN A 120 -44.99 15.01 22.03
N GLN A 121 -44.94 16.22 21.48
CA GLN A 121 -43.92 16.60 20.51
C GLN A 121 -42.52 16.57 21.14
N LEU A 122 -42.37 17.11 22.35
CA LEU A 122 -41.11 17.09 23.10
C LEU A 122 -40.67 15.66 23.42
N GLN A 123 -41.59 14.80 23.86
CA GLN A 123 -41.31 13.39 24.14
C GLN A 123 -40.82 12.64 22.89
N LEU A 124 -41.43 12.91 21.73
CA LEU A 124 -41.01 12.34 20.46
C LEU A 124 -39.58 12.80 20.10
N ILE A 125 -39.28 14.09 20.26
CA ILE A 125 -37.96 14.67 19.98
C ILE A 125 -36.89 14.03 20.88
N GLN A 126 -37.16 13.94 22.19
CA GLN A 126 -36.25 13.32 23.15
C GLN A 126 -35.98 11.85 22.82
N SER A 127 -37.03 11.09 22.52
CA SER A 127 -36.93 9.67 22.16
C SER A 127 -36.12 9.46 20.87
N LYS A 128 -36.39 10.29 19.84
CA LYS A 128 -35.60 10.28 18.58
C LYS A 128 -34.14 10.60 18.84
N TYR A 129 -33.85 11.57 19.71
CA TYR A 129 -32.50 11.97 20.06
C TYR A 129 -31.75 10.85 20.79
N GLN A 130 -32.36 10.23 21.81
CA GLN A 130 -31.76 9.08 22.51
C GLN A 130 -31.48 7.91 21.56
N LYS A 131 -32.40 7.61 20.64
CA LYS A 131 -32.20 6.57 19.63
C LYS A 131 -31.03 6.89 18.69
N LYS A 132 -30.87 8.17 18.31
CA LYS A 132 -29.74 8.63 17.49
C LYS A 132 -28.41 8.44 18.21
N LEU A 133 -28.32 8.86 19.48
CA LEU A 133 -27.12 8.65 20.30
C LEU A 133 -26.74 7.17 20.39
N LYS A 134 -27.70 6.29 20.74
CA LYS A 134 -27.43 4.85 20.81
C LYS A 134 -26.94 4.26 19.49
N ARG A 135 -27.47 4.74 18.36
CA ARG A 135 -27.04 4.31 17.02
C ARG A 135 -25.62 4.76 16.72
N GLU A 136 -25.28 6.00 17.04
CA GLU A 136 -23.94 6.55 16.82
C GLU A 136 -22.89 5.84 17.69
N GLU A 137 -23.19 5.61 18.96
CA GLU A 137 -22.32 4.84 19.87
C GLU A 137 -22.11 3.41 19.37
N TYR A 138 -23.18 2.74 18.93
CA TYR A 138 -23.05 1.41 18.33
C TYR A 138 -22.13 1.42 17.10
N ILE A 139 -22.25 2.43 16.22
CA ILE A 139 -21.39 2.56 15.05
C ILE A 139 -19.93 2.82 15.45
N ARG A 140 -19.70 3.66 16.47
CA ARG A 140 -18.36 3.94 17.00
C ARG A 140 -17.70 2.69 17.56
N ILE A 141 -18.40 1.97 18.44
CA ILE A 141 -17.91 0.72 19.05
C ILE A 141 -17.60 -0.32 17.96
N LYS A 142 -18.49 -0.46 16.96
CA LYS A 142 -18.26 -1.40 15.86
C LYS A 142 -17.01 -1.04 15.05
N ARG A 143 -16.81 0.26 14.75
CA ARG A 143 -15.63 0.72 14.02
C ARG A 143 -14.35 0.52 14.82
N GLU A 144 -14.36 0.84 16.11
CA GLU A 144 -13.20 0.66 16.98
C GLU A 144 -12.81 -0.82 17.10
N ALA A 145 -13.80 -1.71 17.21
CA ALA A 145 -13.55 -3.15 17.21
C ALA A 145 -12.93 -3.64 15.90
N GLU A 146 -13.44 -3.18 14.75
CA GLU A 146 -12.88 -3.49 13.42
C GLU A 146 -11.45 -2.94 13.27
N GLU A 147 -11.20 -1.70 13.71
CA GLU A 147 -9.87 -1.09 13.69
C GLU A 147 -8.89 -1.85 14.59
N ALA A 148 -9.31 -2.29 15.79
CA ALA A 148 -8.50 -3.10 16.67
C ALA A 148 -8.16 -4.47 16.05
N GLU A 149 -9.10 -5.09 15.33
CA GLU A 149 -8.86 -6.33 14.60
C GLU A 149 -7.85 -6.14 13.46
N ILE A 150 -8.01 -5.08 12.67
CA ILE A 150 -7.04 -4.72 11.62
C ILE A 150 -5.65 -4.48 12.22
N GLN A 151 -5.56 -3.81 13.37
CA GLN A 151 -4.29 -3.59 14.06
C GLN A 151 -3.67 -4.91 14.54
N LYS A 152 -4.46 -5.85 15.08
CA LYS A 152 -3.98 -7.20 15.43
C LYS A 152 -3.43 -7.93 14.20
N MET A 153 -4.17 -7.94 13.09
CA MET A 153 -3.73 -8.57 11.85
C MET A 153 -2.43 -7.94 11.32
N LYS A 154 -2.30 -6.61 11.37
CA LYS A 154 -1.06 -5.90 11.02
C LYS A 154 0.10 -6.27 11.95
N ALA A 155 -0.14 -6.40 13.25
CA ALA A 155 0.88 -6.80 14.22
C ALA A 155 1.38 -8.22 13.94
N VAL A 156 0.47 -9.16 13.66
CA VAL A 156 0.81 -10.54 13.26
C VAL A 156 1.65 -10.55 11.98
N GLN A 157 1.28 -9.77 10.97
CA GLN A 157 2.08 -9.67 9.74
C GLN A 157 3.48 -9.10 9.99
N ARG A 158 3.60 -8.05 10.82
CA ARG A 158 4.90 -7.49 11.21
C ARG A 158 5.75 -8.50 11.97
N GLU A 159 5.15 -9.27 12.87
CA GLU A 159 5.85 -10.33 13.59
C GLU A 159 6.32 -11.43 12.64
N LYS A 160 5.48 -11.86 11.71
CA LYS A 160 5.84 -12.83 10.68
C LYS A 160 7.03 -12.35 9.84
N ALA A 161 7.03 -11.08 9.42
CA ALA A 161 8.14 -10.48 8.70
C ALA A 161 9.43 -10.44 9.54
N ARG A 162 9.35 -10.11 10.84
CA ARG A 162 10.49 -10.15 11.76
C ARG A 162 11.05 -11.56 11.93
N ARG A 163 10.18 -12.55 12.12
CA ARG A 163 10.58 -13.97 12.21
C ARG A 163 11.26 -14.43 10.93
N GLN A 164 10.73 -14.05 9.77
CA GLN A 164 11.34 -14.38 8.48
C GLN A 164 12.73 -13.75 8.33
N ALA A 165 12.87 -12.46 8.63
CA ALA A 165 14.15 -11.77 8.58
C ALA A 165 15.19 -12.40 9.52
N TYR A 166 14.76 -12.84 10.72
CA TYR A 166 15.63 -13.56 11.64
C TYR A 166 16.11 -14.89 11.06
N VAL A 167 15.20 -15.72 10.53
CA VAL A 167 15.56 -16.98 9.87
C VAL A 167 16.51 -16.76 8.70
N ASP A 168 16.27 -15.73 7.90
CA ASP A 168 17.11 -15.38 6.76
C ASP A 168 18.52 -14.96 7.21
N SER A 169 18.63 -14.15 8.27
CA SER A 169 19.91 -13.77 8.88
C SER A 169 20.69 -14.97 9.41
N ILE A 170 20.02 -15.92 10.08
CA ILE A 170 20.66 -17.16 10.55
C ILE A 170 21.15 -18.01 9.38
N ARG A 171 20.36 -18.13 8.31
CA ARG A 171 20.72 -18.87 7.10
C ARG A 171 21.90 -18.23 6.36
N GLU A 172 21.97 -16.91 6.32
CA GLU A 172 23.12 -16.20 5.75
C GLU A 172 24.37 -16.38 6.61
N GLY A 173 24.24 -16.31 7.93
CA GLY A 173 25.30 -16.62 8.87
C GLY A 173 25.86 -18.03 8.69
N SER A 174 24.99 -19.04 8.55
CA SER A 174 25.43 -20.42 8.34
C SER A 174 26.11 -20.63 6.99
N LYS A 175 25.59 -20.02 5.91
CA LYS A 175 26.23 -20.02 4.58
C LYS A 175 27.62 -19.38 4.63
N LYS A 176 27.77 -18.26 5.35
CA LYS A 176 29.06 -17.57 5.49
C LYS A 176 30.06 -18.43 6.28
N LEU A 177 29.60 -19.07 7.36
CA LEU A 177 30.44 -19.99 8.12
C LEU A 177 30.91 -21.18 7.28
N GLN A 178 30.01 -21.76 6.46
CA GLN A 178 30.38 -22.85 5.58
C GLN A 178 31.46 -22.44 4.58
N LYS A 179 31.30 -21.27 3.94
CA LYS A 179 32.32 -20.74 3.02
C LYS A 179 33.69 -20.58 3.69
N MET A 180 33.74 -20.02 4.90
CA MET A 180 35.00 -19.89 5.62
C MET A 180 35.64 -21.25 5.95
N LYS A 181 34.84 -22.27 6.25
CA LYS A 181 35.34 -23.63 6.45
C LYS A 181 35.88 -24.22 5.17
N ASP A 182 35.16 -24.08 4.06
CA ASP A 182 35.58 -24.60 2.76
C ASP A 182 36.88 -23.92 2.30
N GLU A 183 37.00 -22.60 2.46
CA GLU A 183 38.22 -21.84 2.20
C GLU A 183 39.40 -22.32 3.06
N HIS A 184 39.15 -22.60 4.35
CA HIS A 184 40.16 -23.17 5.24
C HIS A 184 40.58 -24.57 4.79
N CYS A 185 39.64 -25.44 4.42
CA CYS A 185 39.92 -26.77 3.90
C CYS A 185 40.73 -26.71 2.60
N GLN A 186 40.33 -25.87 1.64
CA GLN A 186 41.06 -25.68 0.38
C GLN A 186 42.48 -25.18 0.61
N LYS A 187 42.68 -24.25 1.54
CA LYS A 187 44.01 -23.76 1.91
C LYS A 187 44.87 -24.86 2.52
N SER A 188 44.30 -25.66 3.42
CA SER A 188 44.99 -26.80 4.03
C SER A 188 45.40 -27.84 2.98
N GLU A 189 44.47 -28.19 2.08
CA GLU A 189 44.71 -29.15 0.99
C GLU A 189 45.83 -28.67 0.06
N LEU A 190 45.83 -27.38 -0.29
CA LEU A 190 46.90 -26.79 -1.08
C LEU A 190 48.26 -26.83 -0.38
N LEU A 191 48.29 -26.68 0.94
CA LEU A 191 49.52 -26.76 1.74
C LEU A 191 50.05 -28.19 1.82
N GLU A 192 49.18 -29.17 2.04
CA GLU A 192 49.57 -30.59 2.02
C GLU A 192 50.08 -31.00 0.63
N PHE A 193 49.42 -30.58 -0.45
CA PHE A 193 49.90 -30.83 -1.81
C PHE A 193 51.31 -30.29 -2.05
N LYS A 194 51.61 -29.07 -1.59
CA LYS A 194 52.98 -28.50 -1.68
C LYS A 194 53.99 -29.30 -0.87
N ARG A 195 53.60 -29.76 0.31
CA ARG A 195 54.45 -30.57 1.19
C ARG A 195 54.76 -31.93 0.56
N GLU A 196 53.76 -32.59 -0.01
CA GLU A 196 53.92 -33.85 -0.75
C GLU A 196 54.86 -33.68 -1.94
N GLN A 197 54.69 -32.64 -2.74
CA GLN A 197 55.61 -32.35 -3.86
C GLN A 197 57.06 -32.17 -3.40
N GLN A 198 57.29 -31.46 -2.29
CA GLN A 198 58.63 -31.33 -1.71
C GLN A 198 59.18 -32.66 -1.16
N GLU A 199 58.34 -33.52 -0.61
CA GLU A 199 58.74 -34.84 -0.13
C GLU A 199 59.05 -35.80 -1.29
N GLU A 200 58.26 -35.78 -2.35
CA GLU A 200 58.54 -36.51 -3.60
C GLU A 200 59.83 -36.04 -4.26
N GLU A 201 60.08 -34.74 -4.34
CA GLU A 201 61.34 -34.21 -4.86
C GLU A 201 62.53 -34.67 -4.02
N ARG A 202 62.42 -34.63 -2.68
CA ARG A 202 63.46 -35.15 -1.77
C ARG A 202 63.69 -36.65 -1.98
N ALA A 203 62.62 -37.44 -2.04
CA ALA A 203 62.70 -38.88 -2.29
C ALA A 203 63.34 -39.18 -3.66
N ARG A 204 63.01 -38.40 -4.69
CA ARG A 204 63.59 -38.51 -6.04
C ARG A 204 65.07 -38.17 -6.05
N ILE A 205 65.49 -37.13 -5.33
CA ILE A 205 66.91 -36.77 -5.17
C ILE A 205 67.65 -37.93 -4.49
N HIS A 206 67.16 -38.42 -3.34
CA HIS A 206 67.76 -39.56 -2.65
C HIS A 206 67.83 -40.81 -3.55
N GLN A 207 66.77 -41.10 -4.31
CA GLN A 207 66.78 -42.21 -5.26
C GLN A 207 67.79 -42.00 -6.39
N ALA A 208 67.91 -40.78 -6.93
CA ALA A 208 68.88 -40.45 -7.96
C ALA A 208 70.31 -40.57 -7.43
N GLU A 209 70.57 -40.17 -6.18
CA GLU A 209 71.85 -40.39 -5.50
C GLU A 209 72.15 -41.88 -5.35
N HIS A 210 71.19 -42.70 -4.89
CA HIS A 210 71.36 -44.15 -4.82
C HIS A 210 71.72 -44.74 -6.19
N ARG A 211 71.05 -44.30 -7.26
CA ARG A 211 71.37 -44.73 -8.63
C ARG A 211 72.76 -44.28 -9.07
N ARG A 212 73.15 -43.04 -8.78
CA ARG A 212 74.50 -42.52 -9.11
C ARG A 212 75.60 -43.30 -8.41
N VAL A 213 75.47 -43.52 -7.10
CA VAL A 213 76.44 -44.29 -6.32
C VAL A 213 76.50 -45.73 -6.80
N ASN A 214 75.35 -46.35 -7.09
CA ASN A 214 75.30 -47.71 -7.62
C ASN A 214 75.95 -47.80 -9.01
N ASN A 215 75.62 -46.89 -9.93
CA ASN A 215 76.26 -46.85 -11.25
C ASN A 215 77.77 -46.62 -11.14
N ALA A 216 78.22 -45.68 -10.31
CA ALA A 216 79.64 -45.47 -10.06
C ALA A 216 80.34 -46.70 -9.46
N PHE A 217 79.64 -47.46 -8.62
CA PHE A 217 80.11 -48.74 -8.10
C PHE A 217 80.23 -49.80 -9.20
N LEU A 218 79.23 -49.93 -10.08
CA LEU A 218 79.26 -50.86 -11.22
C LEU A 218 80.32 -50.50 -12.26
N ASP A 219 80.51 -49.21 -12.57
CA ASP A 219 81.57 -48.73 -13.46
C ASP A 219 82.96 -49.08 -12.91
N ARG A 220 83.12 -49.01 -11.58
CA ARG A 220 84.36 -49.44 -10.92
C ARG A 220 84.59 -50.94 -11.06
N LEU A 221 83.54 -51.76 -10.97
CA LEU A 221 83.61 -53.21 -11.18
C LEU A 221 83.88 -53.57 -12.66
N GLN A 222 83.30 -52.85 -13.61
CA GLN A 222 83.56 -53.07 -15.04
C GLN A 222 84.92 -52.52 -15.49
N GLY A 223 85.39 -51.44 -14.87
CA GLY A 223 86.73 -50.89 -15.08
C GLY A 223 87.87 -51.84 -14.67
N GLU A 224 87.61 -52.80 -13.78
CA GLU A 224 88.53 -53.89 -13.47
C GLU A 224 88.49 -55.04 -14.50
N SER A 225 87.58 -55.01 -15.47
CA SER A 225 87.46 -56.04 -16.53
C SER A 225 88.08 -55.64 -17.89
N GLN A 226 88.70 -54.46 -18.01
CA GLN A 226 89.58 -54.14 -19.14
C GLN A 226 91.06 -54.14 -18.72
N PRO A 227 91.91 -55.00 -19.31
CA PRO A 227 93.34 -54.93 -19.09
C PRO A 227 93.96 -53.88 -20.03
N GLY A 228 94.48 -52.81 -19.46
CA GLY A 228 95.50 -51.98 -20.08
C GLY A 228 95.03 -50.63 -20.62
N GLY A 229 95.57 -49.54 -20.05
CA GLY A 229 95.42 -48.21 -20.64
C GLY A 229 95.75 -47.06 -19.70
N LEU A 230 97.05 -46.85 -19.47
CA LEU A 230 97.70 -45.55 -19.26
C LEU A 230 97.03 -44.48 -18.38
N GLN A 231 97.70 -44.19 -17.27
CA GLN A 231 97.65 -42.94 -16.52
C GLN A 231 97.61 -41.72 -17.44
N HIS A 232 96.65 -40.82 -17.22
CA HIS A 232 96.83 -39.40 -17.55
C HIS A 232 96.48 -38.53 -16.34
N PHE A 233 97.57 -37.97 -15.82
CA PHE A 233 97.73 -36.84 -14.92
C PHE A 233 96.79 -35.66 -15.23
N GLY A 234 96.37 -34.96 -14.16
CA GLY A 234 96.24 -33.48 -14.19
C GLY A 234 94.87 -32.89 -14.51
N GLY A 235 93.91 -33.00 -13.58
CA GLY A 235 92.69 -32.18 -13.56
C GLY A 235 92.81 -31.01 -12.58
N ASN A 236 93.13 -29.84 -13.11
CA ASN A 236 93.24 -28.54 -12.43
C ASN A 236 91.97 -28.20 -11.60
N TRP A 237 92.12 -27.94 -10.30
CA TRP A 237 91.06 -27.44 -9.43
C TRP A 237 90.70 -26.01 -9.81
N ASN A 238 89.60 -25.83 -10.53
CA ASN A 238 89.01 -24.52 -10.76
C ASN A 238 88.04 -24.19 -9.61
N MET A 239 88.56 -23.55 -8.56
CA MET A 239 87.72 -22.76 -7.66
C MET A 239 87.34 -21.48 -8.38
N ASN A 240 86.08 -21.33 -8.75
CA ASN A 240 85.54 -20.02 -9.06
C ASN A 240 84.43 -19.66 -8.08
N SER A 241 84.80 -18.72 -7.23
CA SER A 241 84.03 -17.94 -6.29
C SER A 241 82.95 -17.10 -6.97
N GLY A 242 81.79 -17.00 -6.31
CA GLY A 242 80.75 -15.98 -6.55
C GLY A 242 79.35 -16.60 -6.35
N ASN A 243 78.38 -15.98 -5.67
CA ASN A 243 78.28 -14.65 -5.12
C ASN A 243 77.06 -14.61 -4.16
N SER A 244 77.08 -13.62 -3.26
CA SER A 244 75.93 -12.84 -2.78
C SER A 244 74.78 -13.52 -2.00
N TRP A 245 74.75 -13.25 -0.69
CA TRP A 245 73.51 -13.05 0.06
C TRP A 245 73.62 -11.68 0.75
N ASP A 246 72.96 -10.67 0.19
CA ASP A 246 72.58 -9.45 0.91
C ASP A 246 71.41 -9.79 1.86
N ILE A 247 71.45 -9.23 3.08
CA ILE A 247 70.42 -9.27 4.12
C ILE A 247 69.52 -8.04 4.00
#